data_AF-A0A849FPN9-F1
#
_entry.id   AF-A0A849FPN9-F1
#
_cell.length_a   1.000
_cell.length_b   1.000
_cell.length_c   1.000
_cell.angle_alpha   90.00
_cell.angle_beta   90.00
_cell.angle_gamma   90.00
#
_symmetry.space_group_name_H-M   'P 1'
#
loop_
_entity.id
_entity.type
_entity.pdbx_description
1 polymer ?
#
loop_
_entity_poly.entity_id
_entity_poly.type
_entity_poly.pdbx_seq_one_letter_code
_entity_poly.pdbx_strand_id
1 'polypeptide(L)' 'MESFLEVLGSIAWWGWFLILLLIVAMRGIFFQRAHTISHNFPIIGHFRYLLESIGPEMRQYFVANNREELPFNRIER' A
#
# COMPACT_ATOMS: atom_id res chain seq x y z
N MET A 1 31.75 -18.68 -18.07
CA MET A 1 31.41 -18.37 -16.67
C MET A 1 31.91 -16.98 -16.31
N GLU A 2 33.17 -16.68 -16.59
CA GLU A 2 33.77 -15.33 -16.45
C GLU A 2 32.96 -14.22 -17.14
N SER A 3 32.56 -14.42 -18.40
CA SER A 3 31.77 -13.41 -19.16
C SER A 3 30.42 -13.06 -18.53
N PHE A 4 29.80 -13.99 -17.80
CA PHE A 4 28.53 -13.74 -17.12
C PHE A 4 28.73 -12.92 -15.84
N LEU A 5 29.81 -13.21 -15.11
CA LEU A 5 30.17 -12.47 -13.90
C LEU A 5 30.62 -11.04 -14.21
N GLU A 6 31.30 -10.82 -15.33
CA GLU A 6 31.66 -9.48 -15.81
C GLU A 6 30.41 -8.65 -16.16
N VAL A 7 29.43 -9.25 -16.85
CA VAL A 7 28.15 -8.59 -17.15
C VAL A 7 27.42 -8.22 -15.86
N LEU A 8 27.33 -9.11 -14.88
CA LEU A 8 26.72 -8.80 -13.57
C LEU A 8 27.50 -7.74 -12.78
N GLY A 9 28.82 -7.73 -12.87
CA GLY A 9 29.68 -6.73 -12.23
C GLY A 9 29.61 -5.35 -12.89
N SER A 10 29.29 -5.29 -14.19
CA SER A 10 29.09 -4.04 -14.92
C SER A 10 27.76 -3.32 -14.60
N ILE A 11 26.83 -4.02 -13.94
CA ILE A 11 25.55 -3.46 -13.53
C ILE A 11 25.80 -2.49 -12.36
N ALA A 12 25.34 -1.25 -12.53
CA ALA A 12 25.40 -0.27 -11.45
C ALA A 12 24.68 -0.79 -10.19
N TRP A 13 25.16 -0.42 -9.01
CA TRP A 13 24.63 -0.92 -7.74
C TRP A 13 23.11 -0.71 -7.58
N TRP A 14 22.55 0.36 -8.15
CA TRP A 14 21.11 0.63 -8.17
C TRP A 14 20.31 -0.25 -9.14
N GLY A 15 20.96 -0.84 -10.15
CA GLY A 15 20.34 -1.78 -11.08
C GLY A 15 19.89 -3.07 -10.38
N TRP A 16 20.63 -3.52 -9.37
CA TRP A 16 20.22 -4.64 -8.51
C TRP A 16 18.92 -4.35 -7.76
N PHE A 17 18.71 -3.11 -7.33
CA PHE A 17 17.47 -2.69 -6.68
C PHE A 17 16.27 -2.76 -7.65
N LEU A 18 16.46 -2.36 -8.91
CA LEU A 18 15.44 -2.50 -9.95
C LEU A 18 15.12 -3.96 -10.27
N ILE A 19 16.13 -4.83 -10.34
CA ILE A 19 15.95 -6.28 -10.55
C ILE A 19 15.15 -6.88 -9.39
N LEU A 20 15.46 -6.51 -8.14
CA LEU A 20 14.70 -6.94 -6.96
C LEU A 20 13.23 -6.53 -7.07
N LEU A 21 12.96 -5.25 -7.40
CA LEU A 21 11.59 -4.75 -7.59
C LEU A 21 10.85 -5.50 -8.70
N LEU A 22 11.54 -5.80 -9.81
CA LEU A 22 10.97 -6.56 -10.92
C LEU A 22 10.56 -7.98 -10.49
N ILE A 23 11.41 -8.66 -9.71
CA ILE A 23 11.11 -10.00 -9.19
C ILE A 23 9.90 -9.96 -8.25
N VAL A 24 9.81 -8.97 -7.36
CA VAL A 24 8.67 -8.79 -6.44
C VAL A 24 7.38 -8.52 -7.23
N ALA A 25 7.44 -7.65 -8.23
CA ALA A 25 6.31 -7.37 -9.11
C ALA A 25 5.86 -8.62 -9.88
N MET A 26 6.80 -9.37 -10.47
CA MET A 26 6.49 -10.64 -11.14
C MET A 26 5.85 -11.64 -10.17
N ARG A 27 6.37 -11.78 -8.95
CA ARG A 27 5.76 -12.67 -7.95
C ARG A 27 4.32 -12.26 -7.64
N GLY A 28 4.07 -10.96 -7.45
CA GLY A 28 2.73 -10.42 -7.23
C GLY A 28 1.78 -10.73 -8.38
N ILE A 29 2.23 -10.54 -9.62
CA ILE A 29 1.45 -10.86 -10.82
C ILE A 29 1.18 -12.37 -10.89
N PHE A 30 2.20 -13.24 -10.93
CA PHE A 30 1.96 -14.66 -11.22
C PHE A 30 1.26 -15.43 -10.10
N PHE A 31 1.45 -15.04 -8.83
CA PHE A 31 0.94 -15.80 -7.68
C PHE A 31 -0.30 -15.19 -7.00
N GLN A 32 -0.57 -13.89 -7.17
CA GLN A 32 -1.69 -13.23 -6.47
C GLN A 32 -2.93 -13.12 -7.37
N ARG A 33 -3.70 -14.22 -7.49
CA ARG A 33 -4.90 -14.31 -8.35
C ARG A 33 -6.23 -13.82 -7.71
N ALA A 34 -6.22 -13.45 -6.44
CA ALA A 34 -7.46 -13.17 -5.69
C ALA A 34 -8.01 -11.74 -5.88
N HIS A 35 -7.16 -10.74 -6.16
CA HIS A 35 -7.58 -9.34 -6.27
C HIS A 35 -7.01 -8.68 -7.53
N THR A 36 -7.86 -8.44 -8.53
CA THR A 36 -7.51 -7.85 -9.83
C THR A 36 -6.76 -6.51 -9.70
N ILE A 37 -7.09 -5.72 -8.68
CA ILE A 37 -6.45 -4.40 -8.44
C ILE A 37 -5.05 -4.56 -7.83
N SER A 38 -4.87 -5.44 -6.84
CA SER A 38 -3.56 -5.76 -6.24
C SER A 38 -2.64 -6.49 -7.23
N HIS A 39 -3.23 -7.17 -8.21
CA HIS A 39 -2.53 -7.88 -9.27
C HIS A 39 -1.95 -6.93 -10.34
N ASN A 40 -2.76 -6.01 -10.88
CA ASN A 40 -2.30 -5.07 -11.90
C ASN A 40 -1.49 -3.89 -11.32
N PHE A 41 -1.78 -3.50 -10.08
CA PHE A 41 -1.13 -2.38 -9.42
C PHE A 41 -0.70 -2.77 -8.00
N PRO A 42 0.33 -3.62 -7.83
CA PRO A 42 0.70 -4.15 -6.52
C PRO A 42 1.05 -3.06 -5.51
N ILE A 43 1.71 -1.99 -5.97
CA ILE A 43 2.10 -0.87 -5.11
C ILE A 43 0.89 0.00 -4.76
N ILE A 44 0.12 0.45 -5.75
CA ILE A 44 -1.03 1.36 -5.55
C ILE A 44 -2.16 0.64 -4.80
N GLY A 45 -2.38 -0.65 -5.06
CA GLY A 45 -3.35 -1.49 -4.37
C GLY A 45 -3.06 -1.59 -2.87
N HIS A 46 -1.82 -1.91 -2.49
CA HIS A 46 -1.44 -1.95 -1.07
C HIS A 46 -1.56 -0.57 -0.41
N PHE A 47 -1.15 0.50 -1.09
CA PHE A 47 -1.27 1.86 -0.58
C PHE A 47 -2.73 2.27 -0.37
N ARG A 48 -3.61 1.95 -1.33
CA ARG A 48 -5.05 2.17 -1.21
C ARG A 48 -5.60 1.47 0.04
N TYR A 49 -5.34 0.18 0.21
CA TYR A 49 -5.88 -0.57 1.35
C TYR A 49 -5.33 -0.06 2.69
N LEU A 50 -4.07 0.37 2.73
CA LEU A 50 -3.47 1.01 3.91
C LEU A 50 -4.14 2.33 4.27
N LEU A 51 -4.46 3.16 3.27
CA LEU A 51 -5.23 4.40 3.50
C LEU A 51 -6.69 4.10 3.90
N GLU A 52 -7.28 3.06 3.31
CA GLU A 52 -8.63 2.62 3.63
C GLU A 52 -8.76 2.15 5.09
N SER A 53 -7.71 1.54 5.66
CA SER A 53 -7.69 1.18 7.09
C SER A 53 -7.53 2.39 8.02
N ILE A 54 -6.83 3.44 7.59
CA ILE A 54 -6.61 4.66 8.42
C ILE A 54 -7.84 5.58 8.38
N GLY A 55 -8.59 5.58 7.28
CA GLY A 55 -9.73 6.49 7.07
C GLY A 55 -10.81 6.50 8.17
N PRO A 56 -11.26 5.36 8.72
CA PRO A 56 -12.25 5.31 9.80
C PRO A 56 -11.81 6.05 11.06
N GLU A 57 -10.57 5.84 11.50
CA GLU A 57 -10.02 6.46 12.71
C GLU A 57 -9.89 7.97 12.52
N MET A 58 -9.40 8.41 11.35
CA MET A 58 -9.29 9.84 11.05
C MET A 58 -10.64 10.57 11.12
N ARG A 59 -11.72 9.95 10.66
CA ARG A 59 -13.07 10.56 10.74
C ARG A 59 -13.54 10.80 12.17
N GLN A 60 -13.04 10.03 13.14
CA GLN A 60 -13.42 10.21 14.54
C GLN A 60 -12.75 11.43 15.19
N TYR A 61 -11.57 11.83 14.73
CA TYR A 61 -10.79 12.91 15.35
C TYR A 61 -10.83 14.22 14.56
N PHE A 62 -10.96 14.16 13.24
CA PHE A 62 -10.94 15.34 12.37
C PHE A 62 -12.34 15.87 12.04
N VAL A 63 -13.38 15.06 12.20
CA VAL A 63 -14.76 15.45 11.91
C VAL A 63 -15.57 15.34 13.20
N ALA A 64 -16.20 16.43 13.61
CA ALA A 64 -17.08 16.44 14.77
C ALA A 64 -18.28 15.53 14.54
N ASN A 65 -18.72 14.85 15.60
CA ASN A 65 -19.90 14.01 15.51
C ASN A 65 -21.16 14.90 15.41
N ASN A 66 -22.12 14.53 14.57
CA ASN A 66 -23.37 15.28 14.34
C ASN A 66 -24.16 15.61 15.62
N ARG A 67 -23.88 14.91 16.73
CA ARG A 67 -24.56 15.07 18.02
C ARG A 67 -23.72 15.75 19.10
N GLU A 68 -22.44 16.01 18.86
CA GLU A 68 -21.57 16.67 19.84
C GLU A 68 -21.92 18.15 20.03
N GLU A 69 -22.49 18.79 19.00
CA GLU A 69 -22.87 20.20 19.03
C GLU A 69 -24.31 20.44 19.52
N LEU A 70 -25.07 19.36 19.77
CA LEU A 70 -26.46 19.47 20.20
C LEU A 70 -26.54 19.76 21.71
N PRO A 71 -27.47 20.62 22.15
CA PRO A 71 -27.68 20.87 23.57
C PRO A 71 -28.09 19.58 24.29
N PHE A 72 -27.62 19.42 25.53
CA PHE A 72 -27.95 18.27 26.38
C PHE A 72 -29.46 18.07 26.52
N ASN A 73 -29.90 16.82 26.55
CA ASN A 73 -31.32 16.50 26.68
C ASN A 73 -31.78 16.79 28.11
N ARG A 74 -32.86 17.56 28.26
CA ARG A 74 -33.42 17.91 29.59
C ARG A 74 -34.00 16.69 30.32
N ILE A 75 -34.23 15.58 29.63
CA ILE A 75 -34.78 14.33 30.18
C ILE A 75 -33.69 13.49 30.88
N GLU A 76 -32.41 13.71 30.59
CA GLU A 76 -31.29 12.94 31.17
C GLU A 76 -30.85 13.43 32.57
N ARG A 77 -31.62 14.32 33.20
CA ARG A 77 -31.28 14.95 34.49
C ARG A 77 -32.01 14.33 35.67
#